data_AF-A0AA87Z8U2-F1
#
_entry.id   AF-A0AA87Z8U2-F1
#
_cell.length_a   1.000
_cell.length_b   1.000
_cell.length_c   1.000
_cell.angle_alpha   90.00
_cell.angle_beta   90.00
_cell.angle_gamma   90.00
#
_symmetry.space_group_name_H-M   'P 1'
#
loop_
_entity.id
_entity.type
_entity.pdbx_description
1 polymer ?
#
loop_
_entity_poly.entity_id
_entity_poly.type
_entity_poly.pdbx_seq_one_letter_code
_entity_poly.pdbx_strand_id
1 'polypeptide(L)'
;MTSLNPLAAHVCKEDNFSMAKKIEHLEVSKRKLLGHGLESCSINELQQIENQLERSLSKIRAQKNQLYKEQIERLKEECGMVPLLAWSEQAVVVNNSTTQTMEVETELFIGLPERSK
;
A
#
# COMPACT_ATOMS: atom_id res chain seq x y z
N MET A 1 -10.76 50.25 -31.29
CA MET A 1 -10.55 50.09 -29.83
C MET A 1 -11.78 49.43 -29.25
N THR A 2 -11.82 48.09 -29.19
CA THR A 2 -12.94 47.37 -28.58
C THR A 2 -12.85 47.52 -27.06
N SER A 3 -13.75 48.33 -26.51
CA SER A 3 -13.98 48.43 -25.07
C SER A 3 -14.22 47.03 -24.51
N LEU A 4 -13.35 46.56 -23.60
CA LEU A 4 -13.59 45.33 -22.85
C LEU A 4 -14.86 45.54 -22.04
N ASN A 5 -15.86 44.69 -22.27
CA ASN A 5 -17.15 44.75 -21.60
C ASN A 5 -16.95 44.69 -20.07
N PRO A 6 -17.31 45.76 -19.30
CA PRO A 6 -17.08 45.83 -17.85
C PRO A 6 -17.76 44.70 -17.08
N LEU A 7 -18.88 44.17 -17.61
CA LEU A 7 -19.61 43.04 -17.04
C LEU A 7 -18.79 41.75 -17.09
N ALA A 8 -18.09 41.50 -18.20
CA ALA A 8 -17.22 40.33 -18.35
C ALA A 8 -15.98 40.41 -17.44
N ALA A 9 -15.43 41.62 -17.25
CA ALA A 9 -14.33 41.83 -16.32
C ALA A 9 -14.72 41.63 -14.85
N HIS A 10 -15.99 41.91 -14.48
CA HIS A 10 -16.50 41.64 -13.14
C HIS A 10 -16.72 40.14 -12.90
N VAL A 11 -17.38 39.46 -13.84
CA VAL A 11 -17.63 38.01 -13.74
C VAL A 11 -16.33 37.22 -13.63
N CYS A 12 -15.33 37.51 -14.47
CA CYS A 12 -14.03 36.84 -14.38
C CYS A 12 -13.31 37.09 -13.05
N LYS A 13 -13.52 38.26 -12.40
CA LYS A 13 -12.94 38.55 -11.08
C LYS A 13 -13.64 37.76 -9.96
N GLU A 14 -14.96 37.65 -10.01
CA GLU A 14 -15.77 36.84 -9.10
C GLU A 14 -15.37 35.36 -9.19
N ASP A 15 -15.26 34.84 -10.42
CA ASP A 15 -14.85 33.46 -10.68
C ASP A 15 -13.44 33.19 -10.14
N ASN A 16 -12.49 34.09 -10.40
CA ASN A 16 -11.12 33.97 -9.91
C ASN A 16 -11.05 33.99 -8.37
N PHE A 17 -11.83 34.87 -7.73
CA PHE A 17 -11.93 34.92 -6.28
C PHE A 17 -12.54 33.63 -5.70
N SER A 18 -13.56 33.08 -6.36
CA SER A 18 -14.18 31.81 -5.95
C SER A 18 -13.19 30.64 -6.03
N MET A 19 -12.35 30.61 -7.07
CA MET A 19 -11.31 29.58 -7.24
C MET A 19 -10.22 29.72 -6.19
N ALA A 20 -9.75 30.94 -5.92
CA ALA A 20 -8.76 31.21 -4.88
C ALA A 20 -9.23 30.70 -3.50
N LYS A 21 -10.49 30.98 -3.13
CA LYS A 21 -11.09 30.48 -1.90
C LYS A 21 -11.15 28.94 -1.84
N LYS A 22 -11.51 28.28 -2.95
CA LYS A 22 -11.53 26.81 -3.02
C LYS A 22 -10.14 26.22 -2.82
N ILE A 23 -9.12 26.82 -3.43
CA ILE A 23 -7.72 26.41 -3.28
C ILE A 23 -7.30 26.53 -1.82
N GLU A 24 -7.54 27.69 -1.19
CA GLU A 24 -7.23 27.91 0.22
C GLU A 24 -7.91 26.86 1.12
N HIS A 25 -9.19 26.56 0.87
CA HIS A 25 -9.93 25.55 1.61
C HIS A 25 -9.32 24.14 1.47
N LEU A 26 -8.87 23.78 0.26
CA LEU A 26 -8.20 22.50 -0.01
C LEU A 26 -6.83 22.43 0.67
N GLU A 27 -6.07 23.51 0.68
CA GLU A 27 -4.77 23.58 1.36
C GLU A 27 -4.91 23.46 2.87
N VAL A 28 -5.90 24.13 3.47
CA VAL A 28 -6.25 23.99 4.89
C VAL A 28 -6.63 22.54 5.19
N SER A 29 -7.52 21.95 4.38
CA SER A 29 -7.94 20.55 4.54
C SER A 29 -6.75 19.58 4.45
N LYS A 30 -5.88 19.76 3.47
CA LYS A 30 -4.64 18.98 3.31
C LYS A 30 -3.75 19.08 4.55
N ARG A 31 -3.51 20.30 5.07
CA ARG A 31 -2.69 20.48 6.28
C ARG A 31 -3.30 19.76 7.48
N LYS A 32 -4.62 19.86 7.68
CA LYS A 32 -5.33 19.15 8.75
C LYS A 32 -5.20 17.63 8.62
N LEU A 33 -5.38 17.08 7.43
CA LEU A 33 -5.20 15.64 7.15
C LEU A 33 -3.77 15.15 7.39
N LEU A 34 -2.78 16.03 7.26
CA LEU A 34 -1.36 15.75 7.56
C LEU A 34 -1.00 15.95 9.04
N GLY A 35 -1.97 16.33 9.88
CA GLY A 35 -1.77 16.51 11.33
C GLY A 35 -1.31 17.92 11.74
N HIS A 36 -1.40 18.92 10.87
CA HIS A 36 -0.97 20.29 11.16
C HIS A 36 -2.16 21.22 11.49
N GLY A 37 -1.93 22.18 12.40
CA GLY A 37 -2.90 23.24 12.73
C GLY A 37 -4.18 22.73 13.41
N LEU A 38 -4.08 21.60 14.12
CA LEU A 38 -5.20 20.93 14.77
C LEU A 38 -5.66 21.63 16.06
N GLU A 39 -4.88 22.58 16.60
CA GLU A 39 -5.26 23.28 17.85
C GLU A 39 -6.57 24.06 17.72
N SER A 40 -6.93 24.43 16.48
CA SER A 40 -8.16 25.15 16.14
C SER A 40 -9.35 24.25 15.81
N CYS A 41 -9.15 22.93 15.72
CA CYS A 41 -10.21 22.00 15.34
C CYS A 41 -11.10 21.66 16.54
N SER A 42 -12.41 21.63 16.30
CA SER A 42 -13.36 21.06 17.25
C SER A 42 -13.22 19.53 17.34
N ILE A 43 -13.77 18.94 18.40
CA ILE A 43 -13.79 17.48 18.58
C ILE A 43 -14.47 16.75 17.40
N ASN A 44 -15.56 17.30 16.88
CA ASN A 44 -16.28 16.72 15.75
C ASN A 44 -15.44 16.77 14.46
N GLU A 45 -14.73 17.88 14.21
CA GLU A 45 -13.82 17.98 13.07
C GLU A 45 -12.66 16.99 13.18
N LEU A 46 -12.06 16.84 14.36
CA LEU A 46 -11.00 15.86 14.60
C LEU A 46 -11.49 14.44 14.33
N GLN A 47 -12.67 14.08 14.84
CA GLN A 47 -13.28 12.77 14.60
C GLN A 47 -13.57 12.55 13.11
N GLN A 48 -14.00 13.57 12.38
CA GLN A 48 -14.20 13.47 10.94
C GLN A 48 -12.87 13.22 10.20
N ILE A 49 -11.81 13.92 10.58
CA ILE A 49 -10.46 13.75 10.01
C ILE A 49 -9.97 12.32 10.26
N GLU A 50 -10.10 11.82 11.50
CA GLU A 50 -9.70 10.46 11.87
C GLU A 50 -10.44 9.41 11.04
N ASN A 51 -11.77 9.50 10.96
CA ASN A 51 -12.59 8.60 10.16
C ASN A 51 -12.22 8.62 8.66
N GLN A 52 -11.88 9.79 8.12
CA GLN A 52 -11.46 9.92 6.72
C GLN A 52 -10.10 9.24 6.48
N LEU A 53 -9.16 9.42 7.40
CA LEU A 53 -7.85 8.78 7.35
C LEU A 53 -7.95 7.26 7.49
N GLU A 54 -8.71 6.76 8.45
CA GLU A 54 -8.93 5.33 8.65
C GLU A 54 -9.50 4.65 7.39
N ARG A 55 -10.57 5.23 6.82
CA ARG A 55 -11.21 4.67 5.62
C ARG A 55 -10.28 4.67 4.41
N SER A 56 -9.55 5.76 4.18
CA SER A 56 -8.65 5.88 3.04
C SER A 56 -7.44 4.95 3.16
N LEU A 57 -6.82 4.88 4.35
CA LEU A 57 -5.71 3.97 4.62
C LEU A 57 -6.13 2.51 4.50
N SER A 58 -7.32 2.16 4.99
CA SER A 58 -7.86 0.80 4.86
C SER A 58 -7.99 0.38 3.38
N LYS A 59 -8.50 1.28 2.53
CA LYS A 59 -8.58 1.06 1.07
C LYS A 59 -7.18 0.91 0.44
N ILE A 60 -6.26 1.81 0.75
CA ILE A 60 -4.88 1.76 0.21
C ILE A 60 -4.19 0.45 0.61
N ARG A 61 -4.30 0.05 1.88
CA ARG A 61 -3.72 -1.20 2.38
C ARG A 61 -4.34 -2.42 1.69
N ALA A 62 -5.65 -2.46 1.53
CA ALA A 62 -6.34 -3.54 0.84
C ALA A 62 -5.85 -3.68 -0.61
N GLN A 63 -5.79 -2.57 -1.35
CA GLN A 63 -5.31 -2.56 -2.75
C GLN A 63 -3.85 -2.97 -2.85
N LYS A 64 -2.98 -2.44 -1.98
CA LYS A 64 -1.55 -2.81 -1.94
C LYS A 64 -1.36 -4.30 -1.64
N ASN A 65 -2.12 -4.83 -0.68
CA ASN A 65 -2.08 -6.25 -0.33
C ASN A 65 -2.57 -7.13 -1.49
N GLN A 66 -3.64 -6.73 -2.18
CA GLN A 66 -4.12 -7.45 -3.35
C GLN A 66 -3.05 -7.49 -4.45
N LEU A 67 -2.48 -6.34 -4.80
CA LEU A 67 -1.44 -6.25 -5.82
C LEU A 67 -0.22 -7.13 -5.49
N TYR A 68 0.20 -7.15 -4.22
CA TYR A 68 1.30 -8.01 -3.80
C TYR A 68 0.95 -9.50 -3.83
N LYS A 69 -0.29 -9.88 -3.46
CA LYS A 69 -0.74 -11.27 -3.60
C LYS A 69 -0.66 -11.72 -5.06
N GLU A 70 -1.16 -10.90 -5.98
CA GLU A 70 -1.10 -11.17 -7.42
C GLU A 70 0.34 -11.27 -7.93
N GLN A 71 1.25 -10.39 -7.45
CA GLN A 71 2.67 -10.46 -7.80
C GLN A 71 3.34 -11.75 -7.28
N ILE A 72 3.06 -12.11 -6.04
CA ILE A 72 3.59 -13.33 -5.41
C ILE A 72 3.07 -14.58 -6.14
N GLU A 73 1.80 -14.60 -6.52
CA GLU A 73 1.20 -15.71 -7.26
C GLU A 73 1.86 -15.92 -8.63
N ARG A 74 2.05 -14.83 -9.40
CA ARG A 74 2.78 -14.92 -10.68
C ARG A 74 4.20 -15.45 -10.53
N LEU A 75 4.94 -14.97 -9.52
CA LEU A 75 6.30 -15.45 -9.28
C LEU A 75 6.33 -16.92 -8.83
N LYS A 76 5.32 -17.36 -8.07
CA LYS A 76 5.19 -18.77 -7.67
C LYS A 76 4.94 -19.66 -8.88
N GLU A 77 4.09 -19.24 -9.81
CA GLU A 77 3.87 -19.94 -11.07
C GLU A 77 5.16 -20.04 -11.89
N GLU A 78 5.91 -18.93 -12.01
CA GLU A 78 7.19 -18.91 -12.73
C GLU A 78 8.25 -19.82 -12.09
N CYS A 79 8.34 -19.83 -10.75
CA CYS A 79 9.27 -20.69 -10.02
C CYS A 79 8.80 -22.15 -9.84
N GLY A 80 7.59 -22.51 -10.32
CA GLY A 80 7.02 -23.84 -10.12
C GLY A 80 6.66 -24.16 -8.65
N MET A 81 6.50 -23.13 -7.82
CA MET A 81 6.17 -23.26 -6.39
C MET A 81 4.66 -23.43 -6.20
N VAL A 82 4.24 -24.58 -5.68
CA VAL A 82 2.83 -24.86 -5.35
C VAL A 82 2.37 -23.94 -4.19
N PRO A 83 1.10 -23.47 -4.15
CA PRO A 83 0.63 -22.62 -3.07
C PRO A 83 0.80 -23.27 -1.70
N LEU A 84 1.35 -22.53 -0.73
CA LEU A 84 1.60 -22.98 0.66
C LEU A 84 0.37 -23.63 1.34
N LEU A 85 -0.86 -23.23 0.95
CA LEU A 85 -2.11 -23.83 1.43
C LEU A 85 -2.24 -25.32 1.08
N ALA A 86 -1.64 -25.76 -0.03
CA ALA A 86 -1.58 -27.17 -0.40
C ALA A 86 -0.63 -27.98 0.49
N TRP A 87 0.38 -27.35 1.10
CA TRP A 87 1.34 -28.03 1.98
C TRP A 87 0.81 -28.25 3.40
N SER A 88 -0.22 -27.52 3.83
CA SER A 88 -0.83 -27.72 5.15
C SER A 88 -1.82 -28.89 5.22
N GLU A 89 -2.34 -29.39 4.10
CA GLU A 89 -3.31 -30.50 4.09
C GLU A 89 -2.66 -31.90 4.07
N GLN A 90 -1.37 -32.01 3.79
CA GLN A 90 -0.68 -33.31 3.67
C GLN A 90 0.00 -33.80 4.97
N ALA A 91 -0.24 -33.15 6.12
CA ALA A 91 0.39 -33.56 7.38
C ALA A 91 -0.32 -34.71 8.13
N VAL A 92 -1.35 -35.36 7.55
CA VAL A 92 -2.02 -36.52 8.18
C VAL A 92 -2.39 -37.59 7.16
N VAL A 93 -1.43 -38.43 6.73
CA VAL A 93 -1.63 -39.88 6.52
C VAL A 93 -0.26 -40.57 6.65
N VAL A 94 -0.02 -41.24 7.78
CA VAL A 94 0.99 -42.30 7.91
C VAL A 94 0.50 -43.51 7.10
N ASN A 95 1.35 -44.24 6.36
CA ASN A 95 1.39 -45.72 6.29
C ASN A 95 2.54 -46.28 5.42
N ASN A 96 3.25 -47.22 6.03
CA ASN A 96 4.31 -48.15 5.63
C ASN A 96 4.42 -48.69 4.17
N SER A 97 5.43 -48.25 3.43
CA SER A 97 6.12 -49.13 2.46
C SER A 97 7.56 -48.69 2.25
N THR A 98 8.50 -49.59 2.55
CA THR A 98 9.95 -49.56 2.38
C THR A 98 10.51 -48.41 1.54
N THR A 99 10.86 -47.30 2.18
CA THR A 99 11.82 -46.34 1.64
C THR A 99 13.21 -46.92 1.85
N GLN A 100 13.83 -47.44 0.80
CA GLN A 100 15.26 -47.71 0.81
C GLN A 100 15.98 -46.36 0.84
N THR A 101 16.26 -45.87 2.04
CA THR A 101 17.13 -44.70 2.25
C THR A 101 18.55 -45.14 1.90
N MET A 102 19.02 -44.76 0.71
CA MET A 102 20.44 -44.82 0.44
C MET A 102 21.13 -43.75 1.29
N GLU A 103 21.93 -44.17 2.26
CA GLU A 103 22.86 -43.29 2.95
C GLU A 103 23.88 -42.80 1.91
N VAL A 104 23.84 -41.51 1.60
CA VAL A 104 24.91 -40.82 0.89
C VAL A 104 25.76 -40.13 1.94
N GLU A 105 27.01 -40.59 2.08
CA GLU A 105 28.03 -39.87 2.83
C GLU A 105 28.24 -38.51 2.16
N THR A 106 27.74 -37.45 2.80
CA THR A 106 28.05 -36.08 2.42
C THR A 106 29.11 -35.58 3.40
N GLU A 107 30.28 -35.22 2.89
CA GLU A 107 31.30 -34.53 3.69
C GLU A 107 30.76 -33.14 4.06
N LEU A 108 30.12 -33.04 5.22
CA LEU A 108 29.61 -31.78 5.75
C LEU A 108 30.77 -30.96 6.31
N PHE A 109 31.36 -30.10 5.48
CA PHE A 109 32.34 -29.11 5.93
C PHE A 109 31.64 -27.93 6.63
N ILE A 110 31.50 -28.02 7.96
CA ILE A 110 31.15 -26.87 8.82
C ILE A 110 32.44 -26.10 9.14
N GLY A 111 33.10 -25.58 8.11
CA GLY A 111 34.37 -24.87 8.22
C GLY A 111 34.34 -23.56 7.43
N LEU A 112 35.08 -22.55 7.92
CA LEU A 112 35.28 -21.31 7.18
C LEU A 112 36.04 -21.65 5.87
N PRO A 113 35.58 -21.22 4.69
CA PRO A 113 36.21 -21.59 3.42
C PRO A 113 37.69 -21.24 3.40
N GLU A 114 38.53 -22.17 2.93
CA GLU A 114 39.95 -21.89 2.72
C GLU A 114 40.11 -20.77 1.70
N ARG A 115 40.82 -19.71 2.09
CA ARG A 115 41.20 -18.63 1.18
C ARG A 115 42.40 -19.14 0.38
N SER A 116 42.20 -19.42 -0.90
CA SER A 116 43.30 -19.69 -1.83
C SER A 116 44.28 -18.50 -1.83
N LYS A 117 45.59 -18.78 -1.70
CA LYS A 117 46.67 -17.81 -1.89
C LYS A 117 46.87 -17.47 -3.36
#